data_AF-A0A0J6SUH0-F1
#
_entry.id   AF-A0A0J6SUH0-F1
#
_cell.length_a   1.000
_cell.length_b   1.000
_cell.length_c   1.000
_cell.angle_alpha   90.00
_cell.angle_beta   90.00
_cell.angle_gamma   90.00
#
_symmetry.space_group_name_H-M   'P 1'
#
loop_
_entity.id
_entity.type
_entity.pdbx_description
1 polymer ?
#
loop_
_entity_poly.entity_id
_entity_poly.type
_entity_poly.pdbx_seq_one_letter_code
_entity_poly.pdbx_strand_id
1 'polypeptide(L)'
;MWRQGDIFIREIPALPPEVAGRPLPHTVLAHGEVTGHSHRVADPAALFAGDGCFYLDVQGDQARVVHDEHGTIILARGFYRVWRQREYTPTRIVTVQD
;
A
#
# COMPACT_ATOMS: atom_id res chain seq x y z
N MET A 1 -9.13 -8.49 0.39
CA MET A 1 -8.36 -7.44 1.09
C MET A 1 -7.25 -8.11 1.86
N TRP A 2 -6.04 -7.60 1.78
CA TRP A 2 -4.85 -8.16 2.42
C TRP A 2 -4.24 -7.14 3.38
N ARG A 3 -3.44 -7.63 4.33
CA ARG A 3 -2.70 -6.82 5.31
C ARG A 3 -1.30 -7.40 5.49
N GLN A 4 -0.29 -6.55 5.50
CA GLN A 4 1.09 -6.90 5.84
C GLN A 4 1.64 -5.82 6.75
N GLY A 5 1.96 -6.12 8.01
CA GLY A 5 2.42 -5.10 8.95
C GLY A 5 1.44 -3.92 9.05
N ASP A 6 1.92 -2.72 8.74
CA ASP A 6 1.17 -1.47 8.74
C ASP A 6 0.52 -1.15 7.39
N ILE A 7 0.62 -1.99 6.35
CA ILE A 7 -0.04 -1.75 5.07
C ILE A 7 -1.29 -2.60 4.86
N PHE A 8 -2.29 -1.97 4.25
CA PHE A 8 -3.48 -2.61 3.71
C PHE A 8 -3.45 -2.58 2.18
N ILE A 9 -3.93 -3.65 1.57
CA ILE A 9 -4.04 -3.79 0.12
C ILE A 9 -5.46 -4.21 -0.22
N ARG A 10 -6.07 -3.53 -1.19
CA ARG A 10 -7.41 -3.86 -1.68
C ARG A 10 -7.44 -3.76 -3.19
N GLU A 11 -8.04 -4.77 -3.82
CA GLU A 11 -8.32 -4.75 -5.25
C GLU A 11 -9.31 -3.64 -5.60
N ILE A 12 -9.06 -2.96 -6.72
CA ILE A 12 -9.91 -1.92 -7.26
C ILE A 12 -10.19 -2.22 -8.74
N PRO A 13 -11.32 -1.77 -9.29
CA PRO A 13 -11.69 -2.09 -10.67
C PRO A 13 -10.80 -1.42 -11.72
N ALA A 14 -10.22 -0.26 -11.41
CA ALA A 14 -9.37 0.51 -12.32
C ALA A 14 -8.47 1.48 -11.55
N LEU A 15 -7.36 1.89 -12.18
CA LEU A 15 -6.55 3.02 -11.69
C LEU A 15 -7.32 4.34 -11.82
N PRO A 16 -7.18 5.25 -10.84
CA PRO A 16 -7.70 6.61 -10.98
C PRO A 16 -7.03 7.34 -12.16
N PRO A 17 -7.80 8.05 -13.02
CA PRO A 17 -7.25 8.77 -14.18
C PRO A 17 -6.19 9.80 -13.80
N GLU A 18 -6.29 10.41 -12.62
CA GLU A 18 -5.38 11.44 -12.12
C GLU A 18 -3.96 10.93 -11.84
N VAL A 19 -3.81 9.64 -11.52
CA VAL A 19 -2.50 9.01 -11.30
C VAL A 19 -2.02 8.21 -12.51
N ALA A 20 -2.94 7.87 -13.43
CA ALA A 20 -2.64 7.06 -14.60
C ALA A 20 -1.56 7.73 -15.48
N GLY A 21 -0.57 6.94 -15.90
CA GLY A 21 0.53 7.40 -16.76
C GLY A 21 1.70 8.10 -16.04
N ARG A 22 1.68 8.17 -14.70
CA ARG A 22 2.80 8.68 -13.90
C ARG A 22 3.35 7.61 -12.95
N PRO A 23 3.92 6.49 -13.46
CA PRO A 23 4.47 5.47 -12.60
C PRO A 23 5.70 5.99 -11.83
N LEU A 24 5.84 5.53 -10.60
CA LEU A 24 7.02 5.77 -9.78
C LEU A 24 8.19 4.90 -10.28
N PRO A 25 9.44 5.35 -10.08
CA PRO A 25 10.63 4.60 -10.48
C PRO A 25 10.96 3.43 -9.53
N HIS A 26 10.09 3.12 -8.57
CA HIS A 26 10.29 2.08 -7.56
C HIS A 26 8.98 1.35 -7.23
N THR A 27 9.09 0.20 -6.58
CA THR A 27 7.96 -0.63 -6.15
C THR A 27 7.81 -0.72 -4.63
N VAL A 28 8.42 0.22 -3.90
CA VAL A 28 8.28 0.33 -2.44
C VAL A 28 6.92 0.91 -2.08
N LEU A 29 6.14 0.14 -1.32
CA LEU A 29 4.79 0.47 -0.83
C LEU A 29 4.83 1.22 0.51
N ALA A 30 5.80 0.88 1.35
CA ALA A 30 6.04 1.48 2.65
C ALA A 30 7.44 1.11 3.15
N HIS A 31 8.15 2.06 3.75
CA HIS A 31 9.28 1.77 4.62
C HIS A 31 8.75 1.25 5.96
N GLY A 32 9.26 0.11 6.43
CA GLY A 32 8.93 -0.47 7.73
C GLY A 32 9.41 0.41 8.89
N GLU A 33 8.89 0.12 10.09
CA GLU A 33 9.18 0.92 11.30
C GLU A 33 10.61 0.76 11.82
N VAL A 34 11.22 -0.41 11.61
CA VAL A 34 12.60 -0.70 12.03
C VAL A 34 13.54 -0.57 10.83
N THR A 35 14.61 0.19 11.03
CA THR A 35 15.56 0.69 10.04
C THR A 35 15.92 -0.28 8.92
N GLY A 36 15.52 0.03 7.68
CA GLY A 36 16.03 -0.59 6.45
C GLY A 36 15.08 -1.58 5.75
N HIS A 37 14.05 -2.08 6.43
CA HIS A 37 13.07 -2.98 5.81
C HIS A 37 11.99 -2.19 5.08
N SER A 38 11.45 -2.76 4.01
CA SER A 38 10.41 -2.11 3.21
C SER A 38 9.43 -3.13 2.65
N HIS A 39 8.15 -2.79 2.75
CA HIS A 39 7.10 -3.44 1.98
C HIS A 39 7.32 -3.09 0.53
N ARG A 40 7.61 -4.08 -0.29
CA ARG A 40 7.92 -3.87 -1.71
C ARG A 40 7.29 -4.95 -2.57
N VAL A 41 7.00 -4.59 -3.82
CA VAL A 41 6.60 -5.57 -4.83
C VAL A 41 7.86 -6.13 -5.48
N ALA A 42 8.05 -7.45 -5.38
CA ALA A 42 9.24 -8.15 -5.86
C ALA A 42 9.16 -8.54 -7.35
N ASP A 43 7.95 -8.57 -7.90
CA ASP A 43 7.70 -8.92 -9.31
C ASP A 43 7.30 -7.67 -10.12
N PRO A 44 7.32 -7.74 -11.47
CA PRO A 44 6.97 -6.62 -12.34
C PRO A 44 5.57 -6.06 -12.05
N ALA A 45 5.54 -4.80 -11.62
CA ALA A 45 4.32 -4.04 -11.39
C ALA A 45 4.62 -2.55 -11.51
N ALA A 46 3.63 -1.76 -11.92
CA ALA A 46 3.72 -0.31 -11.93
C ALA A 46 3.07 0.26 -10.66
N LEU A 47 3.82 1.10 -9.94
CA LEU A 47 3.34 1.77 -8.73
C LEU A 47 3.05 3.23 -9.04
N PHE A 48 1.97 3.78 -8.48
CA PHE A 48 1.54 5.16 -8.68
C PHE A 48 1.25 5.81 -7.33
N ALA A 49 1.67 7.05 -7.14
CA ALA A 49 1.35 7.82 -5.94
C ALA A 49 -0.03 8.49 -6.09
N GLY A 50 -0.88 8.32 -5.07
CA GLY A 50 -2.13 9.07 -4.90
C GLY A 50 -2.10 9.88 -3.61
N ASP A 51 -3.23 10.53 -3.31
CA ASP A 51 -3.37 11.27 -2.05
C ASP A 51 -3.45 10.30 -0.85
N GLY A 52 -2.40 10.29 -0.02
CA GLY A 52 -2.29 9.45 1.18
C GLY A 52 -2.27 7.93 0.93
N CYS A 53 -2.10 7.48 -0.32
CA CYS A 53 -2.07 6.08 -0.69
C CYS A 53 -1.23 5.84 -1.95
N PHE A 54 -0.96 4.58 -2.25
CA PHE A 54 -0.40 4.14 -3.52
C PHE A 54 -1.42 3.32 -4.30
N TYR A 55 -1.25 3.28 -5.61
CA TYR A 55 -1.96 2.39 -6.51
C TYR A 55 -0.97 1.47 -7.22
N LEU A 56 -1.32 0.21 -7.38
CA LEU A 56 -0.49 -0.81 -7.98
C LEU A 56 -1.21 -1.40 -9.19
N ASP A 57 -0.50 -1.50 -10.30
CA ASP A 57 -0.89 -2.23 -11.50
C ASP A 57 -0.02 -3.48 -11.62
N VAL A 58 -0.62 -4.64 -11.35
CA VAL A 58 0.04 -5.94 -11.52
C VAL A 58 -0.20 -6.39 -12.95
N GLN A 59 0.84 -6.30 -13.77
CA GLN A 59 0.78 -6.57 -15.22
C GLN A 59 1.03 -8.04 -15.57
N GLY A 60 1.84 -8.74 -14.76
CA GLY A 60 2.03 -10.19 -14.87
C GLY A 60 0.85 -10.99 -14.29
N ASP A 61 0.89 -12.32 -14.43
CA ASP A 61 -0.16 -13.21 -13.88
C ASP A 61 -0.35 -13.04 -12.38
N GLN A 62 0.74 -12.73 -11.67
CA GLN A 62 0.76 -12.43 -10.25
C GLN A 62 1.95 -11.53 -9.89
N ALA A 63 1.86 -10.88 -8.74
CA ALA A 63 2.97 -10.21 -8.09
C ALA A 63 3.03 -10.49 -6.59
N ARG A 64 4.25 -10.64 -6.08
CA ARG A 64 4.55 -10.87 -4.67
C ARG A 64 4.83 -9.56 -3.97
N VAL A 65 4.10 -9.30 -2.89
CA VAL A 65 4.42 -8.26 -1.93
C VAL A 65 5.19 -8.88 -0.77
N VAL A 66 6.43 -8.44 -0.59
CA VAL A 66 7.38 -9.00 0.37
C VAL A 66 7.76 -7.96 1.42
N HIS A 67 8.03 -8.45 2.62
CA HIS A 67 8.64 -7.71 3.72
C HIS A 67 9.53 -8.69 4.50
N ASP A 68 10.66 -8.24 5.01
CA ASP A 68 11.65 -9.13 5.64
C ASP A 68 11.11 -9.82 6.91
N GLU A 69 10.11 -9.24 7.57
CA GLU A 69 9.50 -9.77 8.79
C GLU A 69 8.11 -10.41 8.59
N HIS A 70 7.54 -10.35 7.38
CA HIS A 70 6.16 -10.80 7.16
C HIS A 70 6.04 -11.79 6.00
N GLY A 71 5.02 -12.64 6.09
CA GLY A 71 4.67 -13.56 5.01
C GLY A 71 4.40 -12.83 3.70
N THR A 72 4.81 -13.45 2.60
CA THR A 72 4.59 -12.90 1.24
C THR A 72 3.09 -12.90 0.92
N ILE A 73 2.59 -11.78 0.39
CA ILE A 73 1.24 -11.71 -0.19
C ILE A 73 1.33 -11.94 -1.69
N ILE A 74 0.48 -12.82 -2.21
CA ILE A 74 0.31 -13.03 -3.65
C ILE A 74 -0.89 -12.22 -4.13
N LEU A 75 -0.65 -11.32 -5.08
CA LEU A 75 -1.68 -10.56 -5.78
C LEU A 75 -1.80 -11.11 -7.21
N ALA A 76 -3.01 -11.41 -7.66
CA ALA A 76 -3.25 -11.76 -9.07
C ALA A 76 -3.12 -10.52 -9.97
N ARG A 77 -3.06 -10.72 -11.28
CA ARG A 77 -3.17 -9.63 -12.26
C ARG A 77 -4.36 -8.73 -11.97
N GLY A 78 -4.14 -7.42 -11.93
CA GLY A 78 -5.19 -6.45 -11.64
C GLY A 78 -4.68 -5.17 -10.98
N PHE A 79 -5.63 -4.33 -10.55
CA PHE A 79 -5.33 -3.05 -9.91
C PHE A 79 -5.60 -3.11 -8.42
N TYR A 80 -4.73 -2.46 -7.65
CA TYR A 80 -4.84 -2.44 -6.20
C TYR A 80 -4.61 -1.04 -5.65
N ARG A 81 -5.31 -0.72 -4.56
CA ARG A 81 -5.01 0.41 -3.70
C ARG A 81 -4.26 -0.09 -2.47
N VAL A 82 -3.19 0.61 -2.12
CA VAL A 82 -2.33 0.33 -0.96
C VAL A 82 -2.31 1.56 -0.06
N TRP A 83 -2.56 1.38 1.23
CA TRP A 83 -2.49 2.49 2.19
C TRP A 83 -1.97 1.99 3.53
N ARG A 84 -1.36 2.88 4.30
CA ARG A 84 -0.92 2.57 5.66
C ARG A 84 -2.07 2.64 6.64
N GLN A 85 -2.06 1.74 7.61
CA GLN A 85 -2.81 1.82 8.85
C GLN A 85 -2.34 3.09 9.57
N ARG A 86 -3.22 4.08 9.70
CA ARG A 86 -2.99 5.22 10.60
C ARG A 86 -3.62 4.87 11.94
N GLU A 87 -2.84 4.98 13.00
CA GLU A 87 -3.40 5.00 14.35
C GLU A 87 -4.12 6.33 14.55
N TYR A 88 -5.44 6.29 14.77
CA TYR A 88 -6.18 7.45 15.21
C TYR A 88 -6.01 7.57 16.72
N THR A 89 -5.08 8.41 17.16
CA THR A 89 -5.05 8.85 18.56
C THR A 89 -6.02 10.03 18.67
N PRO A 90 -7.18 9.92 19.34
CA PRO A 90 -8.01 11.08 19.65
C PRO A 90 -7.23 11.95 20.65
N THR A 91 -6.45 12.90 20.16
CA THR A 91 -5.90 13.96 21.01
C THR A 91 -7.04 14.86 21.44
N ARG A 92 -7.58 14.54 22.63
CA ARG A 92 -8.30 15.39 23.59
C ARG A 92 -9.74 14.93 23.88
N ILE A 93 -9.91 14.38 25.09
CA ILE A 93 -11.18 14.39 25.82
C ILE A 93 -11.49 15.87 26.10
N VAL A 94 -12.54 16.41 25.48
CA VAL A 94 -13.12 17.67 25.95
C VAL A 94 -14.02 17.34 27.13
N THR A 95 -13.77 17.94 28.28
CA THR A 95 -14.68 17.86 29.42
C THR A 95 -15.98 18.52 29.01
N VAL A 96 -17.05 17.74 28.93
CA VAL A 96 -18.41 18.27 28.85
C VAL A 96 -18.66 19.00 30.17
N GLN A 97 -18.90 20.31 30.07
CA GLN A 97 -19.32 21.10 31.21
C GLN A 97 -20.82 20.84 31.42
N ASP A 98 -21.18 20.51 32.67
CA ASP A 98 -22.55 20.21 33.14
C ASP A 98 -23.60 21.20 32.63
#